data_AF-A0A7C2ER43-F1
#
_entry.id   AF-A0A7C2ER43-F1
#
_cell.length_a   1.000
_cell.length_b   1.000
_cell.length_c   1.000
_cell.angle_alpha   90.00
_cell.angle_beta   90.00
_cell.angle_gamma   90.00
#
_symmetry.space_group_name_H-M   'P 1'
#
loop_
_entity.id
_entity.type
_entity.pdbx_description
1 polymer ?
#
loop_
_entity_poly.entity_id
_entity_poly.type
_entity_poly.pdbx_seq_one_letter_code
_entity_poly.pdbx_strand_id
1 'polypeptide(L)'
;MARPRLAVALRGALVRIGQDAADVAVRVYHKAGEDDIFFLAGAIAFNFLLGAIPFLLLLLALAGYVLPRVTPDPERAVVEYLLEHLVVSKAAAEFVRGEVVELLRRRSQVGAIGLVLLVWVSTRMVGCLRSTLREV
;
A
#
# COMPACT_ATOMS: atom_id res chain seq x y z
N MET A 1 56.79 5.66 8.80
CA MET A 1 55.81 6.59 9.41
C MET A 1 55.11 7.39 8.30
N ALA A 2 53.93 6.99 7.81
CA ALA A 2 53.26 7.66 6.69
C ALA A 2 51.71 7.48 6.70
N ARG A 3 51.05 7.72 7.85
CA ARG A 3 49.59 7.58 8.00
C ARG A 3 48.73 8.87 8.20
N PRO A 4 49.25 10.11 8.35
CA PRO A 4 48.39 11.24 8.72
C PRO A 4 47.57 11.84 7.56
N ARG A 5 47.98 11.65 6.30
CA ARG A 5 47.32 12.31 5.14
C ARG A 5 45.98 11.68 4.75
N LEU A 6 45.80 10.39 4.99
CA LEU A 6 44.60 9.65 4.58
C LEU A 6 43.38 9.94 5.49
N ALA A 7 43.62 10.14 6.79
CA ALA A 7 42.58 10.49 7.75
C ALA A 7 42.02 11.91 7.53
N VAL A 8 42.86 12.86 7.10
CA VAL A 8 42.46 14.24 6.79
C VAL A 8 41.64 14.29 5.49
N ALA A 9 42.04 13.53 4.47
CA ALA A 9 41.30 13.42 3.21
C ALA A 9 39.91 12.79 3.40
N LEU A 10 39.81 11.72 4.21
CA LEU A 10 38.53 11.08 4.55
C LEU A 10 37.60 12.02 5.33
N ARG A 11 38.12 12.77 6.31
CA ARG A 11 37.32 13.78 7.02
C ARG A 11 36.83 14.89 6.09
N GLY A 12 37.68 15.39 5.19
CA GLY A 12 37.30 16.41 4.22
C GLY A 12 36.22 15.93 3.25
N ALA A 13 36.33 14.69 2.77
CA ALA A 13 35.31 14.06 1.92
C ALA A 13 33.98 13.88 2.65
N LEU A 14 34.00 13.41 3.91
CA LEU A 14 32.78 13.25 4.73
C LEU A 14 32.10 14.57 5.03
N VAL A 15 32.87 15.63 5.31
CA VAL A 15 32.32 16.98 5.55
C VAL A 15 31.70 17.55 4.29
N ARG A 16 32.36 17.41 3.12
CA ARG A 16 31.78 17.84 1.84
C ARG A 16 30.49 17.09 1.51
N ILE A 17 30.46 15.77 1.67
CA ILE A 17 29.25 14.98 1.43
C ILE A 17 28.13 15.42 2.37
N GLY A 18 28.45 15.71 3.64
CA GLY A 18 27.48 16.24 4.59
C GLY A 18 26.95 17.62 4.21
N GLN A 19 27.80 18.51 3.72
CA GLN A 19 27.42 19.85 3.26
C GLN A 19 26.59 19.80 1.97
N ASP A 20 27.02 19.00 0.99
CA ASP A 20 26.29 18.80 -0.26
C ASP A 20 24.89 18.21 0.01
N ALA A 21 24.79 17.26 0.94
CA ALA A 21 23.52 16.70 1.37
C ALA A 21 22.63 17.73 2.08
N ALA A 22 23.21 18.57 2.96
CA ALA A 22 22.49 19.63 3.63
C ALA A 22 21.97 20.68 2.64
N ASP A 23 22.78 21.06 1.65
CA ASP A 23 22.39 22.01 0.60
C ASP A 23 21.26 21.46 -0.27
N VAL A 24 21.31 20.17 -0.62
CA VAL A 24 20.20 19.51 -1.31
C VAL A 24 18.94 19.50 -0.43
N ALA A 25 19.05 19.17 0.86
CA ALA A 25 17.92 19.15 1.77
C ALA A 25 17.26 20.53 1.92
N VAL A 26 18.06 21.59 2.05
CA VAL A 26 17.56 22.98 2.15
C VAL A 26 16.88 23.41 0.85
N ARG A 27 17.47 23.11 -0.31
CA ARG A 27 16.85 23.40 -1.61
C ARG A 27 15.53 22.66 -1.80
N VAL A 28 15.49 21.37 -1.45
CA VAL A 28 14.26 20.57 -1.51
C VAL A 28 13.20 21.13 -0.57
N TYR A 29 13.58 21.55 0.65
CA TYR A 29 12.63 22.13 1.61
C TYR A 29 12.04 23.45 1.12
N HIS A 30 12.84 24.36 0.57
CA HIS A 30 12.35 25.60 -0.02
C HIS A 30 11.45 25.35 -1.23
N LYS A 31 11.89 24.48 -2.15
CA LYS A 31 11.13 24.11 -3.35
C LYS A 31 9.80 23.42 -3.02
N ALA A 32 9.79 22.58 -1.99
CA ALA A 32 8.60 21.90 -1.49
C ALA A 32 7.52 22.86 -0.98
N GLY A 33 7.92 24.01 -0.40
CA GLY A 33 6.99 25.05 0.02
C GLY A 33 6.42 25.87 -1.15
N GLU A 34 7.21 26.07 -2.21
CA GLU A 34 6.77 26.80 -3.42
C GLU A 34 5.85 25.96 -4.31
N ASP A 35 6.05 24.64 -4.37
CA ASP A 35 5.34 23.73 -5.28
C ASP A 35 4.10 23.03 -4.61
N ASP A 36 3.54 23.61 -3.54
CA ASP A 36 2.38 23.08 -2.80
C ASP A 36 2.46 21.56 -2.52
N ILE A 37 3.64 21.07 -2.09
CA ILE A 37 3.93 19.63 -2.03
C ILE A 37 2.93 18.84 -1.18
N PHE A 38 2.34 19.46 -0.16
CA PHE A 38 1.36 18.81 0.71
C PHE A 38 0.01 18.59 0.02
N PHE A 39 -0.41 19.52 -0.85
CA PHE A 39 -1.59 19.35 -1.68
C PHE A 39 -1.38 18.19 -2.67
N LEU A 40 -0.19 18.16 -3.27
CA LEU A 40 0.23 17.13 -4.22
C LEU A 40 0.34 15.75 -3.57
N ALA A 41 1.01 15.67 -2.41
CA ALA A 41 1.12 14.47 -1.61
C ALA A 41 -0.26 14.00 -1.13
N GLY A 42 -1.16 14.92 -0.77
CA GLY A 42 -2.55 14.64 -0.44
C GLY A 42 -3.32 14.01 -1.60
N ALA A 43 -3.18 14.55 -2.82
CA ALA A 43 -3.79 13.99 -4.02
C ALA A 43 -3.28 12.57 -4.33
N ILE A 44 -1.97 12.32 -4.17
CA ILE A 44 -1.37 10.99 -4.34
C ILE A 44 -1.89 10.02 -3.27
N ALA A 45 -1.88 10.43 -2.00
CA ALA A 45 -2.34 9.60 -0.88
C ALA A 45 -3.82 9.25 -0.98
N PHE A 46 -4.66 10.20 -1.41
CA PHE A 46 -6.08 9.97 -1.67
C PHE A 46 -6.29 8.93 -2.78
N ASN A 47 -5.60 9.08 -3.91
CA ASN A 47 -5.67 8.10 -5.00
C ASN A 47 -5.19 6.70 -4.57
N PHE A 48 -4.15 6.64 -3.74
CA PHE A 48 -3.69 5.37 -3.16
C PHE A 48 -4.76 4.74 -2.26
N LEU A 49 -5.41 5.52 -1.41
CA LEU A 49 -6.50 5.06 -0.55
C LEU A 49 -7.68 4.53 -1.37
N LEU A 50 -8.04 5.20 -2.47
CA LEU A 50 -9.06 4.70 -3.40
C LEU A 50 -8.65 3.37 -4.06
N GLY A 51 -7.35 3.18 -4.34
CA GLY A 51 -6.80 1.93 -4.86
C GLY A 51 -6.76 0.80 -3.84
N ALA A 52 -6.78 1.12 -2.54
CA ALA A 52 -6.77 0.11 -1.48
C ALA A 52 -8.03 -0.76 -1.51
N ILE A 53 -9.20 -0.20 -1.81
CA ILE A 53 -10.47 -0.95 -1.85
C ILE A 53 -10.43 -2.09 -2.88
N PRO A 54 -10.18 -1.84 -4.18
CA PRO A 54 -10.11 -2.92 -5.17
C PRO A 54 -8.93 -3.87 -4.92
N PHE A 55 -7.83 -3.38 -4.34
CA PHE A 55 -6.72 -4.24 -3.92
C PHE A 55 -7.14 -5.23 -2.82
N LEU A 56 -7.85 -4.75 -1.79
CA LEU A 56 -8.38 -5.60 -0.71
C LEU A 56 -9.39 -6.63 -1.24
N LEU A 57 -10.27 -6.25 -2.17
CA LEU A 57 -11.18 -7.18 -2.83
C LEU A 57 -10.43 -8.28 -3.59
N LEU A 58 -9.35 -7.91 -4.29
CA LEU A 58 -8.51 -8.85 -5.00
C LEU A 58 -7.78 -9.81 -4.04
N LEU A 59 -7.27 -9.30 -2.92
CA LEU A 59 -6.68 -10.12 -1.86
C LEU A 59 -7.70 -11.12 -1.28
N LEU A 60 -8.93 -10.67 -1.04
CA LEU A 60 -10.00 -11.53 -0.52
C LEU A 60 -10.37 -12.62 -1.55
N ALA A 61 -10.48 -12.27 -2.82
CA ALA A 61 -10.71 -13.22 -3.89
C ALA A 61 -9.56 -14.24 -4.00
N LEU A 62 -8.31 -13.77 -3.91
CA LEU A 62 -7.12 -14.62 -3.92
C LEU A 62 -7.12 -15.58 -2.72
N ALA A 63 -7.47 -15.11 -1.52
CA ALA A 63 -7.65 -15.96 -0.36
C ALA A 63 -8.71 -17.04 -0.62
N GLY A 64 -9.86 -16.67 -1.21
CA GLY A 64 -10.90 -17.63 -1.63
C GLY A 64 -10.43 -18.66 -2.67
N TYR A 65 -9.38 -18.37 -3.45
CA TYR A 65 -8.74 -19.35 -4.33
C TYR A 65 -7.71 -20.21 -3.61
N VAL A 66 -6.93 -19.65 -2.68
CA VAL A 66 -5.84 -20.36 -1.99
C VAL A 66 -6.38 -21.29 -0.91
N LEU A 67 -7.36 -20.84 -0.11
CA LEU A 67 -7.90 -21.58 1.04
C LEU A 67 -8.37 -23.01 0.72
N PRO A 68 -9.14 -23.26 -0.37
CA PRO A 68 -9.55 -24.62 -0.73
C PRO A 68 -8.39 -25.57 -1.05
N ARG A 69 -7.18 -25.05 -1.31
CA ARG A 69 -5.98 -25.86 -1.56
C ARG A 69 -5.21 -26.22 -0.29
N VAL A 70 -5.45 -25.48 0.79
CA VAL A 70 -4.74 -25.65 2.06
C VAL A 70 -5.61 -26.39 3.07
N THR A 71 -6.94 -26.22 3.00
CA THR A 71 -7.90 -26.78 3.94
C THR A 71 -9.06 -27.47 3.19
N PRO A 72 -9.50 -28.68 3.63
CA PRO A 72 -10.62 -29.41 3.02
C PRO A 72 -11.97 -28.69 3.08
N ASP A 73 -12.21 -27.91 4.15
CA ASP A 73 -13.43 -27.12 4.36
C ASP A 73 -13.08 -25.66 4.70
N PRO A 74 -12.80 -24.84 3.67
CA PRO A 74 -12.31 -23.48 3.83
C PRO A 74 -13.35 -22.52 4.44
N GLU A 75 -14.64 -22.75 4.19
CA GLU A 75 -15.73 -21.95 4.74
C GLU A 75 -15.80 -22.11 6.24
N ARG A 76 -15.79 -23.36 6.72
CA ARG A 76 -15.84 -23.66 8.14
C ARG A 76 -14.63 -23.10 8.88
N ALA A 77 -13.43 -23.27 8.33
CA ALA A 77 -12.20 -22.79 8.96
C ALA A 77 -12.17 -21.26 9.12
N VAL A 78 -12.63 -20.51 8.11
CA VAL A 78 -12.70 -19.04 8.19
C VAL A 78 -13.75 -18.58 9.20
N VAL A 79 -14.93 -19.19 9.18
CA VAL A 79 -16.01 -18.83 10.11
C VAL A 79 -15.62 -19.15 11.55
N GLU A 80 -15.02 -20.31 11.80
CA GLU A 80 -14.57 -20.71 13.13
C GLU A 80 -13.48 -19.77 13.64
N TYR A 81 -12.49 -19.43 12.81
CA TYR A 81 -11.45 -18.46 13.16
C TYR A 81 -12.02 -17.06 13.48
N LEU A 82 -12.98 -16.58 12.70
CA LEU A 82 -13.63 -15.29 12.93
C LEU A 82 -14.48 -15.30 14.21
N LEU A 83 -15.24 -16.37 14.46
CA LEU A 83 -16.08 -16.47 15.66
C LEU A 83 -15.28 -16.69 16.94
N GLU A 84 -14.09 -17.29 16.85
CA GLU A 84 -13.17 -17.44 17.98
C GLU A 84 -12.56 -16.09 18.38
N HIS A 85 -12.29 -15.20 17.43
CA HIS A 85 -11.62 -13.92 17.67
C HIS A 85 -12.56 -12.72 17.82
N LEU A 86 -13.79 -12.81 17.32
CA LEU A 86 -14.79 -11.76 17.52
C LEU A 86 -15.82 -12.18 18.58
N VAL A 87 -15.95 -11.37 19.65
CA VAL A 87 -17.05 -11.51 20.63
C VAL A 87 -18.33 -10.98 20.00
N VAL A 88 -19.03 -11.82 19.24
CA VAL A 88 -20.26 -11.44 18.53
C VAL A 88 -21.47 -12.15 19.11
N SER A 89 -22.62 -11.46 19.12
CA SER A 89 -23.90 -12.07 19.42
C SER A 89 -24.23 -13.17 18.40
N LYS A 90 -25.03 -14.17 18.79
CA LYS A 90 -25.41 -15.30 17.89
C LYS A 90 -26.01 -14.83 16.55
N ALA A 91 -26.81 -13.75 16.57
CA ALA A 91 -27.41 -13.18 15.36
C ALA A 91 -26.36 -12.61 14.39
N ALA A 92 -25.33 -11.94 14.92
CA ALA A 92 -24.26 -11.40 14.11
C ALA A 92 -23.28 -12.49 13.63
N ALA A 93 -23.13 -13.58 14.40
CA ALA A 93 -22.40 -14.77 13.95
C ALA A 93 -23.04 -15.46 12.74
N GLU A 94 -24.38 -15.58 12.72
CA GLU A 94 -25.11 -16.12 11.56
C GLU A 94 -25.02 -15.20 10.34
N PHE A 95 -25.11 -13.88 10.55
CA PHE A 95 -24.91 -12.90 9.49
C PHE A 95 -23.51 -13.00 8.87
N VAL A 96 -22.46 -13.02 9.69
CA VAL A 96 -21.07 -13.18 9.22
C VAL A 96 -20.89 -14.49 8.46
N ARG A 97 -21.48 -15.59 8.95
CA ARG A 97 -21.43 -16.88 8.24
C ARG A 97 -22.08 -16.78 6.86
N GLY A 98 -23.26 -16.18 6.75
CA GLY A 98 -23.96 -15.99 5.48
C GLY A 98 -23.13 -15.18 4.48
N GLU A 99 -22.58 -14.05 4.92
CA GLU A 99 -21.73 -13.20 4.09
C GLU A 99 -20.44 -13.90 3.66
N VAL A 100 -19.75 -14.60 4.58
CA VAL A 100 -18.52 -15.33 4.24
C VAL A 100 -18.78 -16.41 3.20
N VAL A 101 -19.86 -17.18 3.34
CA VAL A 101 -20.23 -18.22 2.37
C VAL A 101 -20.57 -17.60 1.01
N GLU A 102 -21.36 -16.52 0.98
CA GLU A 102 -21.69 -15.85 -0.27
C GLU A 102 -20.46 -15.22 -0.95
N LEU A 103 -19.54 -14.63 -0.18
CA LEU A 103 -18.27 -14.11 -0.67
C LEU A 103 -17.39 -15.22 -1.26
N LEU A 104 -17.25 -16.36 -0.57
CA LEU A 104 -16.49 -17.51 -1.09
C LEU A 104 -17.13 -18.11 -2.35
N ARG A 105 -18.45 -18.10 -2.44
CA ARG A 105 -19.20 -18.55 -3.62
C ARG A 105 -19.00 -17.61 -4.81
N ARG A 106 -19.02 -16.29 -4.58
CA ARG A 106 -18.84 -15.24 -5.62
C ARG A 106 -17.39 -14.82 -5.84
N ARG A 107 -16.42 -15.54 -5.26
CA ARG A 107 -14.98 -15.20 -5.31
C ARG A 107 -14.45 -14.86 -6.71
N SER A 108 -14.95 -15.51 -7.76
CA SER A 108 -14.53 -15.25 -9.14
C SER A 108 -15.04 -13.90 -9.66
N GLN A 109 -16.30 -13.55 -9.36
CA GLN A 109 -16.90 -12.27 -9.72
C GLN A 109 -16.24 -11.13 -8.93
N VAL A 110 -16.06 -11.31 -7.62
CA VAL A 110 -15.38 -10.34 -6.75
C VAL A 110 -13.94 -10.12 -7.20
N GLY A 111 -13.23 -11.20 -7.54
CA GLY A 111 -11.86 -11.12 -8.06
C GLY A 111 -11.77 -10.43 -9.42
N ALA A 112 -12.67 -10.73 -10.34
CA ALA A 112 -12.70 -10.08 -11.66
C ALA A 112 -13.00 -8.58 -11.54
N ILE A 113 -13.98 -8.19 -10.73
CA ILE A 113 -14.32 -6.79 -10.47
C ILE A 113 -13.14 -6.09 -9.79
N GLY A 114 -12.56 -6.70 -8.75
CA GLY A 114 -11.40 -6.20 -8.05
C GLY A 114 -10.21 -5.98 -9.00
N LEU A 115 -9.94 -6.92 -9.91
CA LEU A 115 -8.86 -6.81 -10.88
C LEU A 115 -9.09 -5.67 -11.87
N VAL A 116 -10.30 -5.57 -12.45
CA VAL A 116 -10.64 -4.50 -13.40
C VAL A 116 -10.54 -3.14 -12.72
N LEU A 117 -11.10 -2.99 -11.52
CA LEU A 117 -11.01 -1.76 -10.74
C LEU A 117 -9.57 -1.44 -10.35
N LEU A 118 -8.77 -2.43 -9.97
CA LEU A 118 -7.37 -2.23 -9.60
C LEU A 118 -6.56 -1.72 -10.79
N VAL A 119 -6.71 -2.33 -11.97
CA VAL A 119 -6.04 -1.88 -13.19
C VAL A 119 -6.46 -0.46 -13.55
N TRP A 120 -7.75 -0.15 -13.44
CA TRP A 120 -8.26 1.19 -13.72
C TRP A 120 -7.71 2.23 -12.74
N VAL A 121 -7.79 1.98 -11.43
CA VAL A 121 -7.28 2.92 -10.41
C VAL A 121 -5.76 3.07 -10.51
N SER A 122 -5.03 1.97 -10.75
CA SER A 122 -3.59 2.01 -10.96
C SER A 122 -3.23 2.92 -12.15
N THR A 123 -3.97 2.81 -13.25
CA THR A 123 -3.79 3.68 -14.41
C THR A 123 -4.04 5.16 -14.08
N ARG A 124 -5.10 5.47 -13.30
CA ARG A 124 -5.36 6.85 -12.87
C ARG A 124 -4.29 7.38 -11.93
N MET A 125 -3.77 6.56 -11.03
CA MET A 125 -2.73 6.94 -10.09
C MET A 125 -1.41 7.26 -10.80
N VAL A 126 -0.99 6.42 -11.76
CA VAL A 126 0.18 6.69 -12.61
C VAL A 126 -0.03 7.96 -13.43
N GLY A 127 -1.26 8.19 -13.91
CA GLY A 127 -1.65 9.44 -14.58
C GLY A 127 -1.46 10.68 -13.70
N CYS A 128 -1.92 10.64 -12.45
CA CYS A 128 -1.71 11.72 -11.49
C CYS A 128 -0.23 11.95 -11.20
N LEU A 129 0.52 10.89 -10.90
CA LEU A 129 1.96 10.99 -10.65
C LEU A 129 2.71 11.59 -11.84
N ARG A 130 2.34 11.20 -13.07
CA ARG A 130 2.93 11.76 -14.29
C ARG A 130 2.58 13.23 -14.47
N SER A 131 1.35 13.63 -14.16
CA SER A 131 0.92 15.03 -14.22
C SER A 131 1.75 15.86 -13.25
N THR A 132 1.78 15.43 -11.99
CA THR A 132 2.58 16.00 -10.92
C THR A 132 4.05 16.16 -11.29
N LEU A 133 4.71 15.09 -11.74
CA LEU A 133 6.14 15.10 -12.07
C LEU A 133 6.48 15.91 -13.32
N ARG A 134 5.49 16.22 -14.16
CA ARG A 134 5.67 17.12 -15.31
C ARG A 134 5.48 18.59 -14.95
N GLU A 135 4.84 18.86 -13.83
CA GLU A 135 4.54 20.20 -13.34
C GLU A 135 5.69 20.76 -12.49
N VAL A 136 6.62 19.90 -12.06
CA VAL A 136 7.91 20.24 -11.42
C VAL A 136 9.03 20.27 -12.47
#